data_AF-A0A0S8JH71-F1
#
_entry.id   AF-A0A0S8JH71-F1
#
_cell.length_a   1.000
_cell.length_b   1.000
_cell.length_c   1.000
_cell.angle_alpha   90.00
_cell.angle_beta   90.00
_cell.angle_gamma   90.00
#
_symmetry.space_group_name_H-M   'P 1'
#
loop_
_entity.id
_entity.type
_entity.pdbx_description
1 polymer ?
#
loop_
_entity_poly.entity_id
_entity_poly.type
_entity_poly.pdbx_seq_one_letter_code
_entity_poly.pdbx_strand_id
1 'polypeptide(L)'
;MKGSTADFDMEGDAISFEATNQGITDPSMPQAISDDEGGLFVASTQHGKVDTIEDPTVIRVRYVEVNFALLEKAELGDTLILNLFDDLVFTAVLDRLEATTSDGYSWIGHLKGIDHSQVMLVIGGGQMAGNITLPDDFYQVRFAGSGIHAIYRTDQSAFPPEEEPILPGD
;
A
#
# COMPACT_ATOMS: atom_id res chain seq x y z
N MET A 1 -32.21 -62.15 22.50
CA MET A 1 -33.36 -62.60 21.69
C MET A 1 -34.58 -61.80 22.10
N LYS A 2 -35.30 -61.20 21.13
CA LYS A 2 -36.64 -60.57 21.20
C LYS A 2 -36.70 -59.26 22.00
N GLY A 3 -37.36 -58.17 21.61
CA GLY A 3 -38.28 -57.80 20.53
C GLY A 3 -38.91 -56.43 20.96
N SER A 4 -38.97 -55.42 20.08
CA SER A 4 -40.20 -54.84 19.49
C SER A 4 -41.34 -54.61 20.51
N THR A 5 -41.90 -53.41 20.73
CA THR A 5 -42.68 -52.53 19.82
C THR A 5 -43.05 -51.26 20.64
N ALA A 6 -42.64 -50.05 20.22
CA ALA A 6 -43.41 -49.02 19.49
C ALA A 6 -44.73 -48.57 20.16
N ASP A 7 -44.86 -47.26 20.41
CA ASP A 7 -46.10 -46.48 20.32
C ASP A 7 -45.80 -45.04 20.77
N PHE A 8 -45.66 -44.10 19.84
CA PHE A 8 -46.10 -42.73 20.04
C PHE A 8 -46.37 -42.09 18.68
N ASP A 9 -47.64 -41.84 18.47
CA ASP A 9 -48.32 -41.45 17.25
C ASP A 9 -47.92 -40.07 16.70
N MET A 10 -48.08 -39.97 15.39
CA MET A 10 -48.02 -38.76 14.56
C MET A 10 -49.26 -37.89 14.79
N GLU A 11 -49.06 -36.57 14.93
CA GLU A 11 -49.80 -35.50 14.24
C GLU A 11 -48.79 -34.33 14.16
N GLY A 12 -48.28 -33.89 13.01
CA GLY A 12 -49.01 -33.25 11.92
C GLY A 12 -48.76 -31.75 11.98
N ASP A 13 -47.71 -31.25 11.33
CA ASP A 13 -47.78 -29.95 10.65
C ASP A 13 -46.73 -29.88 9.53
N ALA A 14 -47.25 -29.74 8.31
CA ALA A 14 -46.48 -29.51 7.12
C ALA A 14 -46.15 -28.03 7.03
N ILE A 15 -44.86 -27.69 7.04
CA ILE A 15 -44.41 -26.45 6.41
C ILE A 15 -43.37 -26.76 5.34
N SER A 16 -43.89 -27.01 4.14
CA SER A 16 -43.16 -26.72 2.92
C SER A 16 -42.95 -25.20 2.84
N PHE A 17 -41.70 -24.77 2.97
CA PHE A 17 -41.24 -23.50 2.42
C PHE A 17 -40.16 -23.81 1.39
N GLU A 18 -40.58 -23.96 0.14
CA GLU A 18 -39.71 -23.77 -1.01
C GLU A 18 -39.38 -22.28 -1.10
N ALA A 19 -38.12 -21.92 -0.87
CA ALA A 19 -37.49 -20.76 -1.50
C ALA A 19 -35.99 -20.80 -1.19
N THR A 20 -35.22 -21.16 -2.21
CA THR A 20 -33.89 -20.65 -2.54
C THR A 20 -33.27 -19.71 -1.49
N ASN A 21 -32.26 -20.20 -0.79
CA ASN A 21 -31.18 -19.33 -0.33
C ASN A 21 -29.86 -19.73 -1.00
N GLN A 22 -29.90 -19.72 -2.34
CA GLN A 22 -28.74 -19.23 -3.09
C GLN A 22 -28.70 -17.71 -2.95
N GLY A 23 -28.13 -17.23 -1.85
CA GLY A 23 -27.24 -16.06 -1.90
C GLY A 23 -25.85 -16.66 -1.76
N ILE A 24 -25.01 -16.73 -2.79
CA ILE A 24 -24.45 -15.56 -3.48
C ILE A 24 -24.19 -14.43 -2.47
N THR A 25 -23.49 -14.74 -1.38
CA THR A 25 -22.52 -13.77 -0.87
C THR A 25 -21.32 -13.90 -1.77
N ASP A 26 -21.39 -13.11 -2.82
CA ASP A 26 -20.28 -12.57 -3.60
C ASP A 26 -18.88 -12.83 -3.01
N PRO A 27 -17.93 -13.45 -3.74
CA PRO A 27 -16.51 -13.36 -3.40
C PRO A 27 -15.93 -11.93 -3.61
N SER A 28 -16.73 -10.93 -3.98
CA SER A 28 -16.38 -9.51 -4.01
C SER A 28 -16.46 -8.82 -2.63
N MET A 29 -16.12 -9.54 -1.56
CA MET A 29 -15.40 -8.83 -0.52
C MET A 29 -14.03 -8.51 -1.13
N PRO A 30 -13.67 -7.23 -1.39
CA PRO A 30 -12.26 -6.92 -1.57
C PRO A 30 -11.60 -7.53 -0.35
N GLN A 31 -10.63 -8.42 -0.58
CA GLN A 31 -9.80 -8.90 0.50
C GLN A 31 -9.34 -7.64 1.20
N ALA A 32 -9.81 -7.43 2.43
CA ALA A 32 -9.18 -6.48 3.31
C ALA A 32 -7.74 -6.95 3.31
N ILE A 33 -6.91 -6.22 2.56
CA ILE A 33 -5.48 -6.47 2.45
C ILE A 33 -5.07 -6.48 3.90
N SER A 34 -4.82 -7.67 4.41
CA SER A 34 -4.55 -7.82 5.83
C SER A 34 -3.30 -7.00 6.01
N ASP A 35 -3.35 -5.95 6.83
CA ASP A 35 -2.24 -5.04 7.15
C ASP A 35 -0.98 -5.76 7.70
N ASP A 36 -0.97 -7.09 7.65
CA ASP A 36 0.02 -8.05 8.14
C ASP A 36 0.65 -8.90 7.00
N GLU A 37 0.39 -8.62 5.72
CA GLU A 37 1.00 -9.37 4.58
C GLU A 37 2.49 -9.05 4.33
N GLY A 38 3.23 -8.60 5.34
CA GLY A 38 4.68 -8.36 5.23
C GLY A 38 5.05 -7.24 4.26
N GLY A 39 4.15 -6.28 4.06
CA GLY A 39 4.41 -5.08 3.26
C GLY A 39 5.51 -4.20 3.85
N LEU A 40 6.13 -3.38 3.00
CA LEU A 40 7.16 -2.42 3.42
C LEU A 40 6.60 -1.37 4.38
N PHE A 41 5.33 -1.01 4.23
CA PHE A 41 4.65 0.01 5.01
C PHE A 41 3.70 -0.65 6.00
N VAL A 42 3.69 -0.19 7.25
CA VAL A 42 2.73 -0.62 8.26
C VAL A 42 1.84 0.55 8.57
N ALA A 43 0.51 0.36 8.55
CA ALA A 43 -0.42 1.43 8.84
C ALA A 43 -0.19 1.96 10.27
N SER A 44 0.14 3.25 10.39
CA SER A 44 0.29 3.87 11.71
C SER A 44 -0.95 4.68 12.04
N THR A 45 -1.52 4.44 13.21
CA THR A 45 -2.57 5.30 13.78
C THR A 45 -1.99 6.61 14.31
N GLN A 46 -0.66 6.78 14.29
CA GLN A 46 0.02 8.00 14.69
C GLN A 46 0.13 8.95 13.49
N HIS A 47 -0.54 10.08 13.57
CA HIS A 47 -0.47 11.12 12.54
C HIS A 47 0.77 11.96 12.83
N GLY A 48 1.70 12.06 11.86
CA GLY A 48 2.87 12.92 11.99
C GLY A 48 2.49 14.40 11.96
N LYS A 49 3.39 15.27 12.45
CA LYS A 49 3.30 16.72 12.22
C LYS A 49 3.75 17.01 10.79
N VAL A 50 2.91 16.74 9.80
CA VAL A 50 3.15 17.31 8.47
C VAL A 50 1.96 18.18 8.08
N ASP A 51 2.27 19.45 7.88
CA ASP A 51 1.40 20.47 7.30
C ASP A 51 1.17 20.13 5.81
N THR A 52 0.37 19.10 5.52
CA THR A 52 0.06 18.62 4.14
C THR A 52 -1.01 19.47 3.45
N ILE A 53 -1.59 20.46 4.13
CA ILE A 53 -2.87 21.07 3.72
C ILE A 53 -2.72 22.12 2.62
N GLU A 54 -1.49 22.54 2.25
CA GLU A 54 -1.30 23.70 1.36
C GLU A 54 -0.89 23.36 -0.08
N ASP A 55 -0.66 22.09 -0.44
CA ASP A 55 -0.29 21.72 -1.81
C ASP A 55 -1.51 21.19 -2.60
N PRO A 56 -2.03 21.95 -3.58
CA PRO A 56 -3.21 21.54 -4.36
C PRO A 56 -2.94 20.34 -5.25
N THR A 57 -1.68 19.94 -5.43
CA THR A 57 -1.32 18.77 -6.24
C THR A 57 -1.42 17.46 -5.46
N VAL A 58 -1.48 17.51 -4.12
CA VAL A 58 -1.58 16.30 -3.28
C VAL A 58 -3.04 15.86 -3.16
N ILE A 59 -3.36 14.70 -3.72
CA ILE A 59 -4.72 14.12 -3.71
C ILE A 59 -4.97 13.31 -2.43
N ARG A 60 -3.97 12.57 -1.95
CA ARG A 60 -4.11 11.65 -0.81
C ARG A 60 -2.84 11.61 0.02
N VAL A 61 -2.99 11.54 1.34
CA VAL A 61 -1.90 11.29 2.29
C VAL A 61 -2.21 10.08 3.15
N ARG A 62 -1.19 9.25 3.42
CA ARG A 62 -1.27 8.13 4.36
C ARG A 62 -0.05 8.14 5.28
N TYR A 63 -0.28 8.06 6.59
CA TYR A 63 0.79 7.89 7.56
C TYR A 63 1.10 6.41 7.77
N VAL A 64 2.37 6.07 7.69
CA VAL A 64 2.86 4.69 7.73
C VAL A 64 4.16 4.62 8.51
N GLU A 65 4.43 3.47 9.09
CA GLU A 65 5.74 3.09 9.60
C GLU A 65 6.46 2.26 8.55
N VAL A 66 7.78 2.42 8.44
CA VAL A 66 8.59 1.71 7.44
C VAL A 66 9.26 0.51 8.10
N ASN A 67 9.11 -0.65 7.48
CA ASN A 67 9.80 -1.86 7.92
C ASN A 67 11.23 -1.91 7.34
N PHE A 68 12.16 -1.21 8.00
CA PHE A 68 13.57 -1.15 7.59
C PHE A 68 14.24 -2.53 7.53
N ALA A 69 13.80 -3.49 8.35
CA ALA A 69 14.39 -4.83 8.36
C ALA A 69 14.15 -5.59 7.03
N LEU A 70 13.10 -5.25 6.28
CA LEU A 70 12.87 -5.79 4.94
C LEU A 70 13.82 -5.18 3.91
N LEU A 71 14.12 -3.89 4.04
CA LEU A 71 15.05 -3.18 3.16
C LEU A 71 16.51 -3.61 3.38
N GLU A 72 16.91 -3.81 4.64
CA GLU A 72 18.26 -4.24 4.99
C GLU A 72 18.58 -5.68 4.54
N LYS A 73 17.53 -6.51 4.41
CA LYS A 73 17.65 -7.89 3.95
C LYS A 73 17.47 -8.04 2.44
N ALA A 74 17.02 -7.01 1.74
CA ALA A 74 16.71 -7.08 0.32
C ALA A 74 18.00 -7.20 -0.49
N GLU A 75 18.07 -8.17 -1.38
CA GLU A 75 19.17 -8.38 -2.31
C GLU A 75 18.77 -8.02 -3.75
N LEU A 76 19.75 -7.79 -4.62
CA LEU A 76 19.49 -7.47 -6.03
C LEU A 76 18.62 -8.56 -6.68
N GLY A 77 17.51 -8.16 -7.30
CA GLY A 77 16.52 -9.05 -7.90
C GLY A 77 15.40 -9.47 -6.95
N ASP A 78 15.47 -9.14 -5.67
CA ASP A 78 14.37 -9.40 -4.74
C ASP A 78 13.17 -8.51 -5.01
N THR A 79 12.01 -9.02 -4.61
CA THR A 79 10.75 -8.29 -4.69
C THR A 79 10.31 -7.81 -3.32
N LEU A 80 9.94 -6.53 -3.23
CA LEU A 80 9.38 -5.88 -2.06
C LEU A 80 7.93 -5.46 -2.35
N ILE A 81 7.04 -5.75 -1.40
CA ILE A 81 5.65 -5.34 -1.50
C ILE A 81 5.53 -3.90 -0.99
N LEU A 82 5.20 -2.97 -1.88
CA LEU A 82 4.94 -1.56 -1.60
C LEU A 82 3.43 -1.33 -1.47
N ASN A 83 2.92 -1.44 -0.25
CA ASN A 83 1.53 -1.15 0.09
C ASN A 83 1.32 0.36 0.36
N LEU A 84 1.31 1.15 -0.70
CA LEU A 84 1.20 2.61 -0.63
C LEU A 84 -0.13 3.07 0.01
N PHE A 85 -1.24 2.40 -0.32
CA PHE A 85 -2.58 2.65 0.25
C PHE A 85 -3.33 1.35 0.46
N ASP A 86 -4.47 1.39 1.17
CA ASP A 86 -5.30 0.22 1.46
C ASP A 86 -5.78 -0.48 0.20
N ASP A 87 -5.95 0.29 -0.88
CA ASP A 87 -6.37 -0.19 -2.19
C ASP A 87 -5.21 -0.26 -3.21
N LEU A 88 -4.00 0.17 -2.83
CA LEU A 88 -2.85 0.29 -3.74
C LEU A 88 -1.63 -0.44 -3.19
N VAL A 89 -1.48 -1.67 -3.67
CA VAL A 89 -0.34 -2.53 -3.37
C VAL A 89 0.41 -2.84 -4.65
N PHE A 90 1.67 -2.44 -4.69
CA PHE A 90 2.56 -2.71 -5.81
C PHE A 90 3.66 -3.68 -5.38
N THR A 91 4.19 -4.44 -6.33
CA THR A 91 5.39 -5.26 -6.09
C THR A 91 6.56 -4.58 -6.78
N ALA A 92 7.50 -4.04 -6.01
CA ALA A 92 8.74 -3.49 -6.54
C ALA A 92 9.82 -4.57 -6.65
N VAL A 93 10.60 -4.54 -7.72
CA VAL A 93 11.77 -5.40 -7.93
C VAL A 93 13.01 -4.54 -7.70
N LEU A 94 13.95 -5.01 -6.88
CA LEU A 94 15.22 -4.34 -6.65
C LEU A 94 16.12 -4.50 -7.88
N ASP A 95 16.44 -3.41 -8.56
CA ASP A 95 17.41 -3.40 -9.66
C ASP A 95 18.82 -3.06 -9.18
N ARG A 96 18.92 -2.14 -8.22
CA ARG A 96 20.20 -1.62 -7.74
C ARG A 96 20.14 -1.08 -6.31
N LEU A 97 21.17 -1.38 -5.52
CA LEU A 97 21.49 -0.69 -4.27
C LEU A 97 22.69 0.22 -4.50
N GLU A 98 22.55 1.51 -4.22
CA GLU A 98 23.65 2.48 -4.29
C GLU A 98 23.96 3.03 -2.90
N ALA A 99 25.18 2.83 -2.41
CA ALA A 99 25.60 3.42 -1.15
C ALA A 99 25.69 4.96 -1.28
N THR A 100 25.14 5.66 -0.30
CA THR A 100 25.20 7.12 -0.19
C THR A 100 26.36 7.52 0.74
N THR A 101 26.94 8.70 0.54
CA THR A 101 28.12 9.20 1.25
C THR A 101 27.92 9.42 2.77
N SER A 102 26.71 9.26 3.28
CA SER A 102 26.30 9.62 4.66
C SER A 102 25.81 8.41 5.47
N ASP A 103 26.45 7.25 5.32
CA ASP A 103 26.02 5.98 5.96
C ASP A 103 24.57 5.59 5.62
N GLY A 104 24.15 5.91 4.40
CA GLY A 104 22.84 5.56 3.84
C GLY A 104 22.96 4.75 2.56
N TYR A 105 21.83 4.29 2.04
CA TYR A 105 21.76 3.62 0.76
C TYR A 105 20.49 4.01 0.00
N SER A 106 20.59 4.03 -1.32
CA SER A 106 19.51 4.24 -2.25
C SER A 106 19.10 2.88 -2.82
N TRP A 107 17.90 2.46 -2.50
CA TRP A 107 17.22 1.32 -3.10
C TRP A 107 16.53 1.79 -4.37
N ILE A 108 16.99 1.31 -5.52
CA ILE A 108 16.50 1.69 -6.84
C ILE A 108 15.93 0.45 -7.50
N GLY A 109 14.67 0.55 -7.92
CA GLY A 109 13.93 -0.55 -8.51
C GLY A 109 12.88 -0.10 -9.51
N HIS A 110 12.07 -1.04 -9.96
CA HIS A 110 10.89 -0.80 -10.78
C HIS A 110 9.70 -1.59 -10.24
N LEU A 111 8.48 -1.26 -10.66
CA LEU A 111 7.29 -2.01 -10.30
C LEU A 111 7.07 -3.16 -11.28
N LYS A 112 6.89 -4.37 -10.74
CA LYS A 112 6.62 -5.58 -11.51
C LYS A 112 5.28 -5.44 -12.25
N GLY A 113 5.32 -5.57 -13.58
CA GLY A 113 4.14 -5.51 -14.43
C GLY A 113 3.69 -4.10 -14.81
N ILE A 114 4.46 -3.06 -14.45
CA ILE A 114 4.20 -1.67 -14.85
C ILE A 114 5.42 -1.14 -15.59
N ASP A 115 5.29 -1.01 -16.92
CA ASP A 115 6.34 -0.42 -17.75
C ASP A 115 6.53 1.07 -17.44
N HIS A 116 7.76 1.56 -17.60
CA HIS A 116 8.15 2.95 -17.28
C HIS A 116 7.90 3.36 -15.83
N SER A 117 7.77 2.40 -14.92
CA SER A 117 7.74 2.68 -13.49
C SER A 117 9.16 2.76 -12.91
N GLN A 118 9.34 3.61 -11.91
CA GLN A 118 10.59 3.74 -11.18
C GLN A 118 10.31 3.89 -9.69
N VAL A 119 11.07 3.14 -8.89
CA VAL A 119 11.06 3.21 -7.44
C VAL A 119 12.44 3.66 -7.00
N MET A 120 12.51 4.73 -6.22
CA MET A 120 13.74 5.19 -5.62
C MET A 120 13.48 5.50 -4.16
N LEU A 121 14.09 4.73 -3.27
CA LEU A 121 14.01 4.92 -1.82
C LEU A 121 15.41 5.21 -1.30
N VAL A 122 15.57 6.27 -0.53
CA VAL A 122 16.81 6.66 0.12
C VAL A 122 16.65 6.42 1.61
N ILE A 123 17.48 5.54 2.16
CA ILE A 123 17.48 5.12 3.56
C ILE A 123 18.74 5.65 4.22
N GLY A 124 18.64 6.27 5.39
CA GLY A 124 19.80 6.72 6.15
C GLY A 124 19.44 7.30 7.51
N GLY A 125 20.27 7.05 8.52
CA GLY A 125 20.11 7.63 9.87
C GLY A 125 18.78 7.31 10.56
N GLY A 126 18.18 6.15 10.29
CA GLY A 126 16.86 5.76 10.81
C GLY A 126 15.67 6.43 10.12
N GLN A 127 15.91 7.07 8.98
CA GLN A 127 14.91 7.76 8.18
C GLN A 127 14.84 7.12 6.79
N MET A 128 13.70 7.31 6.13
CA MET A 128 13.51 6.91 4.73
C MET A 128 12.79 8.04 4.01
N ALA A 129 13.22 8.34 2.81
CA ALA A 129 12.48 9.18 1.88
C ALA A 129 12.52 8.50 0.52
N GLY A 130 11.45 8.62 -0.26
CA GLY A 130 11.40 7.94 -1.54
C GLY A 130 10.42 8.56 -2.50
N ASN A 131 10.57 8.19 -3.76
CA ASN A 131 9.63 8.50 -4.82
C ASN A 131 9.33 7.22 -5.61
N ILE A 132 8.07 7.09 -5.98
CA ILE A 132 7.55 6.00 -6.80
C ILE A 132 6.83 6.68 -7.96
N THR A 133 7.45 6.62 -9.12
CA THR A 133 6.97 7.24 -10.35
C THR A 133 6.31 6.16 -11.21
N LEU A 134 5.07 6.41 -11.60
CA LEU A 134 4.33 5.63 -12.58
C LEU A 134 4.08 6.52 -13.82
N PRO A 135 3.65 5.95 -14.95
CA PRO A 135 3.33 6.72 -16.15
C PRO A 135 2.28 7.81 -15.91
N ASP A 136 1.27 7.51 -15.09
CA ASP A 136 0.10 8.39 -14.87
C ASP A 136 0.00 8.92 -13.43
N ASP A 137 0.83 8.43 -12.51
CA ASP A 137 0.75 8.73 -11.08
C ASP A 137 2.13 8.98 -10.48
N PHE A 138 2.19 9.83 -9.46
CA PHE A 138 3.40 10.05 -8.67
C PHE A 138 3.12 9.87 -7.19
N TYR A 139 3.97 9.11 -6.52
CA TYR A 139 3.91 8.91 -5.09
C TYR A 139 5.23 9.31 -4.44
N GLN A 140 5.14 10.02 -3.33
CA GLN A 140 6.28 10.47 -2.57
C GLN A 140 6.17 9.95 -1.14
N VAL A 141 7.25 9.42 -0.61
CA VAL A 141 7.36 9.03 0.80
C VAL A 141 8.29 10.02 1.48
N ARG A 142 7.80 10.68 2.53
CA ARG A 142 8.60 11.62 3.32
C ARG A 142 8.54 11.26 4.79
N PHE A 143 9.63 11.51 5.51
CA PHE A 143 9.64 11.39 6.95
C PHE A 143 8.77 12.49 7.59
N ALA A 144 7.82 12.08 8.43
CA ALA A 144 6.83 12.93 9.09
C ALA A 144 7.14 13.19 10.59
N GLY A 145 8.28 12.67 11.07
CA GLY A 145 8.73 12.78 12.46
C GLY A 145 8.35 11.56 13.31
N SER A 146 9.07 11.37 14.42
CA SER A 146 8.81 10.31 15.41
C SER A 146 8.78 8.87 14.86
N GLY A 147 9.57 8.58 13.82
CA GLY A 147 9.58 7.26 13.18
C GLY A 147 8.44 7.03 12.19
N ILE A 148 7.57 8.03 12.00
CA ILE A 148 6.44 7.98 11.07
C ILE A 148 6.84 8.59 9.74
N HIS A 149 6.33 8.00 8.67
CA HIS A 149 6.46 8.46 7.31
C HIS A 149 5.08 8.78 6.75
N ALA A 150 5.03 9.71 5.81
CA ALA A 150 3.83 10.06 5.09
C ALA A 150 4.04 9.74 3.61
N ILE A 151 3.10 8.98 3.05
CA ILE A 151 2.98 8.70 1.63
C ILE A 151 2.01 9.70 1.04
N TYR A 152 2.49 10.49 0.10
CA TYR A 152 1.73 11.48 -0.67
C TYR A 152 1.46 10.88 -2.04
N ARG A 153 0.21 10.92 -2.47
CA ARG A 153 -0.16 10.76 -3.88
C ARG A 153 -0.31 12.14 -4.48
N THR A 154 0.46 12.43 -5.51
CA THR A 154 0.46 13.70 -6.21
C THR A 154 -0.10 13.53 -7.62
N ASP A 155 -0.99 14.42 -8.02
CA ASP A 155 -1.41 14.57 -9.40
C ASP A 155 -0.38 15.42 -10.16
N GLN A 156 0.38 14.79 -11.06
CA GLN A 156 1.30 15.54 -11.91
C GLN A 156 0.58 16.49 -12.87
N SER A 157 -0.67 16.19 -13.25
CA SER A 157 -1.45 17.03 -14.15
C SER A 157 -1.92 18.33 -13.48
N ALA A 158 -1.94 18.35 -12.14
CA ALA A 158 -2.30 19.53 -11.36
C ALA A 158 -1.12 20.47 -11.11
N PHE A 159 0.10 20.11 -11.52
CA PHE A 159 1.22 21.05 -11.43
C PHE A 159 0.93 22.27 -12.30
N PRO A 160 1.13 23.49 -11.77
CA PRO A 160 1.07 24.68 -12.60
C PRO A 160 2.10 24.53 -13.73
N PRO A 161 1.81 25.05 -14.94
CA PRO A 161 2.80 25.08 -16.01
C PRO A 161 4.08 25.73 -15.48
N GLU A 162 5.25 25.17 -15.81
CA GLU A 162 6.56 25.72 -15.42
C GLU A 162 6.55 27.23 -15.65
N GLU A 163 6.69 28.02 -14.57
CA GLU A 163 6.83 29.47 -14.72
C GLU A 163 8.09 29.74 -15.56
N GLU A 164 7.95 30.57 -16.59
CA GLU A 164 9.02 30.82 -17.56
C GLU A 164 10.33 31.17 -16.83
N PRO A 165 11.47 30.56 -17.22
CA PRO A 165 12.76 30.88 -16.62
C PRO A 165 12.99 32.39 -16.67
N ILE A 166 13.17 33.02 -15.50
CA ILE A 166 13.58 34.42 -15.43
C ILE A 166 14.95 34.56 -16.09
N LEU A 167 14.98 35.12 -17.30
CA LEU A 167 16.22 35.47 -17.95
C LEU A 167 16.95 36.49 -17.04
N PRO A 168 18.18 36.22 -16.58
CA PRO A 168 18.94 37.22 -15.86
C PRO A 168 19.10 38.43 -16.79
N GLY A 169 18.65 39.59 -16.31
CA GLY A 169 18.75 40.85 -17.05
C GLY A 169 20.22 41.19 -17.34
N ASP A 170 20.48 41.60 -18.58
CA ASP A 170 21.78 42.08 -19.10
C ASP A 170 22.25 43.37 -18.40
#